data_AF-A0A2P6PLG1-F1
#
_entry.id   AF-A0A2P6PLG1-F1
#
_cell.length_a   1.000
_cell.length_b   1.000
_cell.length_c   1.000
_cell.angle_alpha   90.00
_cell.angle_beta   90.00
_cell.angle_gamma   90.00
#
_symmetry.space_group_name_H-M   'P 1'
#
loop_
_entity.id
_entity.type
_entity.pdbx_description
1 polymer ?
#
loop_
_entity_poly.entity_id
_entity_poly.type
_entity_poly.pdbx_seq_one_letter_code
_entity_poly.pdbx_strand_id
1 'polypeptide(L)'
;MNVDEEPNNRPSNAEDQEGRSSTSASREGSNIMITLTDPGLLDCPICCEPLTIPVFQCDQNGHTGGSLCCTKISNKCPSCSCPIGSNRCRAIEKVVESSTCPCRNIKYGCNIPVTYNKKNEHEKTCMFTLFMPLFRLQVCFFGQGVISTLQ
;
A
#
# COMPACT_ATOMS: atom_id res chain seq x y z
N MET A 1 60.16 28.35 44.29
CA MET A 1 58.76 28.47 44.77
C MET A 1 57.86 28.07 43.62
N ASN A 2 57.08 27.02 43.62
CA ASN A 2 56.84 25.87 44.50
C ASN A 2 55.95 24.98 43.61
N VAL A 3 56.42 23.76 43.28
CA VAL A 3 55.84 22.44 43.65
C VAL A 3 54.41 22.23 43.14
N ASP A 4 53.97 21.09 42.62
CA ASP A 4 54.46 19.79 42.20
C ASP A 4 53.22 19.14 41.52
N GLU A 5 53.38 18.15 40.65
CA GLU A 5 52.53 16.94 40.51
C GLU A 5 52.55 16.40 39.07
N GLU A 6 53.39 15.39 38.87
CA GLU A 6 53.07 14.19 38.08
C GLU A 6 52.48 13.13 39.06
N PRO A 7 52.00 11.93 38.67
CA PRO A 7 51.74 11.38 37.32
C PRO A 7 50.45 10.50 37.24
N ASN A 8 50.30 9.81 36.08
CA ASN A 8 49.80 8.43 35.92
C ASN A 8 48.33 8.11 35.54
N ASN A 9 48.25 7.49 34.36
CA ASN A 9 47.57 6.20 34.03
C ASN A 9 46.15 6.18 33.41
N ARG A 10 46.06 5.38 32.35
CA ARG A 10 44.90 4.92 31.53
C ARG A 10 43.99 3.96 32.37
N PRO A 11 42.84 3.40 31.89
CA PRO A 11 42.13 3.52 30.60
C PRO A 11 40.57 3.60 30.65
N SER A 12 39.99 3.62 29.45
CA SER A 12 38.60 3.46 28.99
C SER A 12 37.56 2.83 29.94
N ASN A 13 36.35 3.44 29.98
CA ASN A 13 35.09 2.68 30.01
C ASN A 13 33.93 3.48 29.40
N ALA A 14 33.00 2.71 28.84
CA ALA A 14 31.92 3.10 27.95
C ALA A 14 30.65 3.57 28.68
N GLU A 15 29.77 4.15 27.87
CA GLU A 15 28.31 4.30 28.06
C GLU A 15 27.84 5.34 29.07
N ASP A 16 27.36 6.48 28.56
CA ASP A 16 26.15 7.09 29.09
C ASP A 16 25.28 7.60 27.94
N GLN A 17 24.05 7.10 27.95
CA GLN A 17 22.99 7.36 27.00
C GLN A 17 22.41 8.77 27.25
N GLU A 18 22.72 9.74 26.39
CA GLU A 18 21.91 10.95 26.32
C GLU A 18 20.70 10.72 25.43
N GLY A 19 19.57 10.51 26.12
CA GLY A 19 18.24 10.44 25.55
C GLY A 19 17.91 11.69 24.76
N ARG A 20 17.99 11.58 23.43
CA ARG A 20 17.25 12.47 22.55
C ARG A 20 15.82 11.97 22.48
N SER A 21 15.04 12.31 23.51
CA SER A 21 13.58 12.30 23.45
C SER A 21 13.17 13.21 22.30
N SER A 22 13.06 12.63 21.10
CA SER A 22 12.30 13.21 20.03
C SER A 22 10.86 13.19 20.50
N THR A 23 10.45 14.29 21.13
CA THR A 23 9.06 14.68 21.25
C THR A 23 8.47 14.64 19.84
N SER A 24 7.83 13.52 19.53
CA SER A 24 6.93 13.44 18.40
C SER A 24 5.81 14.42 18.73
N ALA A 25 5.92 15.62 18.18
CA ALA A 25 4.83 16.56 18.15
C ALA A 25 3.66 15.82 17.49
N SER A 26 2.75 15.31 18.33
CA SER A 26 1.53 14.68 17.90
C SER A 26 0.80 15.72 17.07
N ARG A 27 0.82 15.54 15.76
CA ARG A 27 -0.05 16.31 14.88
C ARG A 27 -1.45 15.86 15.25
N GLU A 28 -2.13 16.66 16.06
CA GLU A 28 -3.54 16.53 16.36
C GLU A 28 -4.31 16.89 15.07
N GLY A 29 -4.20 15.99 14.09
CA GLY A 29 -4.74 16.14 12.76
C GLY A 29 -6.16 15.63 12.75
N SER A 30 -7.11 16.53 12.51
CA SER A 30 -8.47 16.13 12.16
C SER A 30 -8.42 15.14 10.99
N ASN A 31 -9.13 14.02 11.09
CA ASN A 31 -9.23 13.07 9.99
C ASN A 31 -9.84 13.76 8.77
N ILE A 32 -9.15 13.70 7.63
CA ILE A 32 -9.66 14.22 6.36
C ILE A 32 -10.48 13.12 5.70
N MET A 33 -11.75 13.40 5.40
CA MET A 33 -12.59 12.51 4.60
C MET A 33 -12.38 12.82 3.12
N ILE A 34 -11.88 11.82 2.39
CA ILE A 34 -11.73 11.89 0.93
C ILE A 34 -12.67 10.85 0.33
N THR A 35 -13.54 11.29 -0.58
CA THR A 35 -14.43 10.39 -1.32
C THR A 35 -13.86 10.16 -2.72
N LEU A 36 -13.54 8.91 -3.03
CA LEU A 36 -13.18 8.50 -4.39
C LEU A 36 -14.47 8.16 -5.14
N THR A 37 -14.76 8.90 -6.20
CA THR A 37 -15.95 8.67 -7.04
C THR A 37 -15.81 7.44 -7.92
N ASP A 38 -14.58 7.07 -8.29
CA ASP A 38 -14.27 5.84 -8.99
C ASP A 38 -13.91 4.72 -8.00
N PRO A 39 -14.72 3.65 -7.89
CA PRO A 39 -14.46 2.54 -6.96
C PRO A 39 -13.22 1.71 -7.33
N GLY A 40 -12.77 1.77 -8.59
CA GLY A 40 -11.63 1.01 -9.12
C GLY A 40 -10.31 1.79 -9.13
N LEU A 41 -10.29 3.03 -8.64
CA LEU A 41 -9.10 3.90 -8.73
C LEU A 41 -7.84 3.30 -8.07
N LEU A 42 -8.04 2.52 -7.01
CA LEU A 42 -6.97 1.86 -6.28
C LEU A 42 -6.90 0.36 -6.60
N ASP A 43 -7.62 -0.12 -7.60
CA ASP A 43 -7.49 -1.48 -8.13
C ASP A 43 -6.32 -1.52 -9.13
N CYS A 44 -5.66 -2.67 -9.20
CA CYS A 44 -4.58 -2.91 -10.14
C CYS A 44 -5.15 -2.96 -11.56
N PRO A 45 -4.66 -2.16 -12.53
CA PRO A 45 -5.19 -2.18 -13.90
C PRO A 45 -4.91 -3.50 -14.64
N ILE A 46 -4.03 -4.34 -14.07
CA ILE A 46 -3.68 -5.65 -14.63
C ILE A 46 -4.68 -6.72 -14.15
N CYS A 47 -4.78 -6.96 -12.84
CA CYS A 47 -5.63 -8.04 -12.33
C CYS A 47 -7.01 -7.57 -11.86
N CYS A 48 -7.28 -6.27 -11.88
CA CYS A 48 -8.50 -5.66 -11.35
C CYS A 48 -8.81 -5.99 -9.88
N GLU A 49 -7.79 -6.41 -9.14
CA GLU A 49 -7.86 -6.62 -7.69
C GLU A 49 -7.27 -5.40 -6.99
N PRO A 50 -7.68 -5.10 -5.74
CA PRO A 50 -7.12 -4.04 -4.94
C PRO A 50 -5.59 -4.06 -4.94
N LEU A 51 -4.99 -2.88 -5.12
CA LEU A 51 -3.54 -2.77 -5.08
C LEU A 51 -3.00 -3.27 -3.75
N THR A 52 -2.02 -4.18 -3.83
CA THR A 52 -1.28 -4.68 -2.68
C THR A 52 0.11 -4.06 -2.66
N ILE A 53 0.60 -3.81 -1.45
CA ILE A 53 1.96 -3.31 -1.23
C ILE A 53 2.93 -4.48 -1.44
N PRO A 54 4.04 -4.31 -2.19
CA PRO A 54 4.50 -3.07 -2.83
C PRO A 54 3.80 -2.74 -4.16
N VAL A 55 3.63 -1.43 -4.41
CA VAL A 55 3.06 -0.88 -5.66
C VAL A 55 4.20 -0.31 -6.51
N PHE A 56 4.24 -0.67 -7.79
CA PHE A 56 5.26 -0.24 -8.75
C PHE A 56 4.67 0.64 -9.84
N GLN A 57 5.52 1.49 -10.41
CA GLN A 57 5.23 2.33 -11.56
C GLN A 57 6.18 2.00 -12.70
N CYS A 58 5.70 2.09 -13.95
CA CYS A 58 6.59 2.01 -15.10
C CYS A 58 7.41 3.29 -15.27
N ASP A 59 8.66 3.17 -15.73
CA ASP A 59 9.66 4.25 -15.65
C ASP A 59 9.28 5.55 -16.37
N GLN A 60 8.58 5.48 -17.51
CA GLN A 60 8.33 6.65 -18.37
C GLN A 60 6.91 7.22 -18.25
N ASN A 61 5.91 6.36 -18.05
CA ASN A 61 4.50 6.73 -18.13
C ASN A 61 3.75 6.63 -16.79
N GLY A 62 4.41 6.18 -15.71
CA GLY A 62 3.82 6.15 -14.37
C GLY A 62 2.64 5.20 -14.16
N HIS A 63 2.34 4.31 -15.12
CA HIS A 63 1.30 3.29 -14.96
C HIS A 63 1.60 2.41 -13.75
N THR A 64 0.61 2.21 -12.89
CA THR A 64 0.75 1.47 -11.64
C THR A 64 0.47 -0.01 -11.84
N GLY A 65 1.12 -0.84 -11.02
CA GLY A 65 0.86 -2.27 -10.94
C GLY A 65 1.29 -2.83 -9.58
N GLY A 66 0.56 -3.84 -9.10
CA GLY A 66 0.96 -4.57 -7.89
C GLY A 66 2.17 -5.48 -8.15
N SER A 67 2.94 -5.78 -7.11
CA SER A 67 4.13 -6.64 -7.16
C SER A 67 3.89 -7.98 -7.89
N LEU A 68 2.84 -8.70 -7.49
CA LEU A 68 2.52 -10.00 -8.09
C LEU A 68 2.21 -9.90 -9.59
N CYS A 69 1.60 -8.79 -10.02
CA CYS A 69 1.26 -8.56 -11.41
C CYS A 69 2.51 -8.25 -12.24
N CYS A 70 3.45 -7.45 -11.70
CA CYS A 70 4.71 -7.11 -12.37
C CYS A 70 5.50 -8.36 -12.76
N THR A 71 5.62 -9.32 -11.84
CA THR A 71 6.30 -10.60 -12.13
C THR A 71 5.57 -11.42 -13.19
N LYS A 72 4.22 -11.44 -13.18
CA LYS A 72 3.40 -12.18 -14.15
C LYS A 72 3.52 -11.63 -15.58
N ILE A 73 3.75 -10.33 -15.74
CA ILE A 73 3.90 -9.65 -17.05
C ILE A 73 5.37 -9.47 -17.45
N SER A 74 6.27 -10.26 -16.86
CA SER A 74 7.72 -10.20 -17.14
C SER A 74 8.31 -8.79 -16.99
N ASN A 75 7.83 -8.02 -16.00
CA ASN A 75 8.29 -6.67 -15.70
C ASN A 75 8.18 -5.68 -16.88
N LYS A 76 7.19 -5.88 -17.77
CA LYS A 76 6.85 -4.94 -18.85
C LYS A 76 5.41 -4.48 -18.73
N CYS A 77 5.21 -3.17 -18.66
CA CYS A 77 3.89 -2.57 -18.58
C CYS A 77 3.05 -2.93 -19.82
N PRO A 78 1.82 -3.48 -19.68
CA PRO A 78 1.00 -3.84 -20.83
C PRO A 78 0.50 -2.62 -21.62
N SER A 79 0.35 -1.46 -20.97
CA SER A 79 -0.18 -0.25 -21.60
C SER A 79 0.85 0.49 -22.45
N CYS A 80 2.13 0.41 -22.11
CA CYS A 80 3.18 1.20 -22.78
C CYS A 80 4.48 0.47 -23.07
N SER A 81 4.57 -0.83 -22.74
CA SER A 81 5.76 -1.68 -22.91
C SER A 81 7.02 -1.23 -22.15
N CYS A 82 6.97 -0.14 -21.38
CA CYS A 82 8.07 0.32 -20.53
C CYS A 82 8.33 -0.68 -19.39
N PRO A 83 9.59 -0.78 -18.90
CA PRO A 83 9.92 -1.56 -17.71
C PRO A 83 9.07 -1.14 -16.50
N ILE A 84 8.65 -2.11 -15.69
CA ILE A 84 7.92 -1.92 -14.43
C ILE A 84 8.46 -2.89 -13.37
N GLY A 85 8.55 -2.47 -12.10
CA GLY A 85 9.00 -3.31 -10.98
C GLY A 85 10.26 -2.81 -10.27
N SER A 86 10.97 -1.83 -10.85
CA SER A 86 12.09 -1.12 -10.22
C SER A 86 11.61 0.09 -9.41
N ASN A 87 10.72 0.90 -9.99
CA ASN A 87 10.27 2.14 -9.39
C ASN A 87 9.05 1.92 -8.47
N ARG A 88 9.28 1.93 -7.15
CA ARG A 88 8.25 1.68 -6.13
C ARG A 88 7.52 2.97 -5.74
N CYS A 89 6.20 3.00 -5.87
CA CYS A 89 5.37 4.17 -5.59
C CYS A 89 4.92 4.25 -4.12
N ARG A 90 5.77 4.82 -3.25
CA ARG A 90 5.48 4.96 -1.81
C ARG A 90 4.26 5.82 -1.48
N ALA A 91 3.91 6.77 -2.35
CA ALA A 91 2.74 7.63 -2.16
C ALA A 91 1.44 6.80 -2.22
N ILE A 92 1.27 6.00 -3.27
CA ILE A 92 0.09 5.13 -3.42
C ILE A 92 0.05 4.05 -2.34
N GLU A 93 1.19 3.50 -1.93
CA GLU A 93 1.23 2.56 -0.79
C GLU A 93 0.62 3.18 0.47
N LYS A 94 1.00 4.41 0.83
CA LYS A 94 0.45 5.11 1.98
C LYS A 94 -1.05 5.40 1.82
N VAL A 95 -1.49 5.79 0.63
CA VAL A 95 -2.93 6.00 0.36
C VAL A 95 -3.69 4.70 0.56
N VAL A 96 -3.24 3.59 -0.03
CA VAL A 96 -3.88 2.29 0.10
C VAL A 96 -3.93 1.84 1.56
N GLU A 97 -2.82 1.98 2.31
CA GLU A 97 -2.74 1.58 3.72
C GLU A 97 -3.60 2.44 4.66
N SER A 98 -3.74 3.73 4.36
CA SER A 98 -4.55 4.66 5.17
C SER A 98 -6.02 4.74 4.74
N SER A 99 -6.39 4.12 3.63
CA SER A 99 -7.75 4.14 3.09
C SER A 99 -8.61 2.98 3.62
N THR A 100 -9.86 3.28 3.93
CA THR A 100 -10.89 2.29 4.24
C THR A 100 -12.00 2.37 3.20
N CYS A 101 -12.64 1.24 2.94
CA CYS A 101 -13.76 1.12 2.02
C CYS A 101 -14.89 0.29 2.65
N PRO A 102 -16.14 0.52 2.23
CA PRO A 102 -17.24 -0.33 2.64
C PRO A 102 -17.13 -1.71 1.97
N CYS A 103 -17.57 -2.74 2.68
CA CYS A 103 -17.75 -4.06 2.09
C CYS A 103 -18.78 -4.00 0.95
N ARG A 104 -18.55 -4.73 -0.14
CA ARG A 104 -19.52 -4.89 -1.24
C ARG A 104 -20.86 -5.48 -0.79
N ASN A 105 -20.87 -6.21 0.32
CA ASN A 105 -22.05 -6.79 0.95
C ASN A 105 -22.74 -5.83 1.94
N ILE A 106 -22.42 -4.53 1.93
CA ILE A 106 -23.08 -3.54 2.79
C ILE A 106 -24.60 -3.53 2.62
N LYS A 107 -25.09 -3.70 1.38
CA LYS A 107 -26.52 -3.84 1.07
C LYS A 107 -27.19 -5.07 1.71
N TYR A 108 -26.41 -6.06 2.11
CA TYR A 108 -26.90 -7.27 2.77
C TYR A 108 -26.69 -7.23 4.29
N GLY A 109 -26.07 -6.16 4.82
CA GLY A 109 -25.87 -5.95 6.26
C GLY A 109 -24.40 -5.89 6.70
N CYS A 110 -23.42 -6.03 5.81
CA CYS A 110 -22.01 -5.92 6.19
C CYS A 110 -21.57 -4.46 6.33
N ASN A 111 -21.58 -3.94 7.57
CA ASN A 111 -21.15 -2.57 7.90
C ASN A 111 -19.70 -2.49 8.41
N ILE A 112 -18.89 -3.52 8.17
CA ILE A 112 -17.49 -3.53 8.61
C ILE A 112 -16.68 -2.64 7.66
N PRO A 113 -16.03 -1.57 8.14
CA PRO A 113 -15.06 -0.83 7.34
C PRO A 113 -13.80 -1.69 7.15
N VAL A 114 -13.31 -1.79 5.91
CA VAL A 114 -12.18 -2.64 5.57
C VAL A 114 -11.06 -1.78 4.99
N THR A 115 -9.83 -1.95 5.46
CA THR A 115 -8.65 -1.34 4.81
C THR A 115 -8.57 -1.81 3.36
N TYR A 116 -8.30 -0.90 2.43
CA TYR A 116 -8.48 -1.19 1.01
C TYR A 116 -7.66 -2.40 0.53
N ASN A 117 -6.41 -2.56 0.96
CA ASN A 117 -5.58 -3.72 0.61
C ASN A 117 -6.09 -5.07 1.13
N LYS A 118 -6.99 -5.09 2.11
CA LYS A 118 -7.59 -6.31 2.70
C LYS A 118 -9.02 -6.56 2.20
N LYS A 119 -9.54 -5.71 1.33
CA LYS A 119 -10.91 -5.80 0.79
C LYS A 119 -11.25 -7.20 0.28
N ASN A 120 -10.38 -7.81 -0.52
CA ASN A 120 -10.62 -9.14 -1.07
C ASN A 120 -10.59 -10.26 -0.03
N GLU A 121 -9.69 -10.18 0.94
CA GLU A 121 -9.59 -11.16 2.02
C GLU A 121 -10.87 -11.15 2.87
N HIS A 122 -11.37 -9.93 3.15
CA HIS A 122 -12.66 -9.76 3.81
C HIS A 122 -13.81 -10.30 2.96
N GLU A 123 -13.91 -9.93 1.68
CA GLU A 123 -15.03 -10.36 0.82
C GLU A 123 -15.11 -11.89 0.68
N LYS A 124 -13.97 -12.60 0.67
CA LYS A 124 -13.92 -14.08 0.64
C LYS A 124 -14.42 -14.74 1.92
N THR A 125 -14.29 -14.07 3.06
CA THR A 125 -14.64 -14.58 4.39
C THR A 125 -15.88 -13.91 4.99
N CYS A 126 -16.49 -12.99 4.24
CA CYS A 126 -17.64 -12.21 4.68
C CYS A 126 -18.85 -13.13 4.89
N MET A 127 -19.46 -13.06 6.07
CA MET A 127 -20.65 -13.87 6.41
C MET A 127 -21.85 -13.58 5.50
N PHE A 128 -21.87 -12.41 4.86
CA PHE A 128 -22.94 -11.97 3.96
C PHE A 128 -22.72 -12.37 2.49
N THR A 129 -21.66 -13.12 2.17
CA THR A 129 -21.34 -13.53 0.79
C THR A 129 -22.39 -14.46 0.18
N LEU A 130 -23.11 -15.25 0.99
CA LEU A 130 -24.16 -16.16 0.52
C LEU A 130 -25.40 -15.44 -0.05
N PHE A 131 -25.50 -14.12 0.12
CA PHE A 131 -26.62 -13.31 -0.40
C PHE A 131 -26.30 -12.62 -1.74
N MET A 132 -25.11 -12.85 -2.33
CA MET A 132 -24.71 -12.25 -3.61
C MET A 132 -25.22 -13.03 -4.84
N PRO A 133 -25.68 -12.36 -5.91
CA PRO A 133 -25.84 -12.98 -7.23
C PRO A 133 -24.47 -13.25 -7.88
N LEU A 134 -24.32 -14.44 -8.47
CA LEU A 134 -23.07 -15.07 -8.92
C LEU A 134 -22.27 -14.37 -10.03
N PHE A 135 -22.68 -13.22 -10.56
CA PHE A 135 -22.02 -12.63 -11.71
C PHE A 135 -21.59 -11.19 -11.48
N ARG A 136 -20.28 -10.99 -11.38
CA ARG A 136 -19.62 -9.72 -11.68
C ARG A 136 -18.68 -9.94 -12.85
N LEU A 137 -19.00 -9.35 -14.00
CA LEU A 137 -18.06 -9.24 -15.11
C LEU A 137 -17.20 -8.01 -14.87
N GLN A 138 -15.99 -8.19 -14.35
CA GLN A 138 -15.01 -7.11 -14.29
C GLN A 138 -14.16 -7.19 -15.55
N VAL A 139 -14.37 -6.24 -16.46
CA VAL A 139 -13.59 -6.15 -17.70
C VAL A 139 -12.29 -5.43 -17.37
N CYS A 140 -11.17 -6.14 -17.47
CA CYS A 140 -9.85 -5.52 -17.35
C CYS A 140 -9.41 -5.00 -18.71
N PHE A 141 -9.21 -3.69 -18.81
CA PHE A 141 -8.71 -3.03 -20.02
C PHE A 141 -7.18 -3.02 -19.99
N PHE A 142 -6.57 -3.85 -20.84
CA PHE A 142 -5.13 -3.92 -21.04
C PHE A 142 -4.78 -3.27 -22.37
N GLY A 143 -4.61 -1.94 -22.41
CA GLY A 143 -4.46 -1.25 -23.71
C GLY A 143 -5.63 -1.58 -24.64
N GLN A 144 -5.42 -1.65 -25.96
CA GLN A 144 -6.48 -1.84 -26.97
C GLN A 144 -7.24 -3.20 -26.92
N GLY A 145 -7.08 -4.02 -25.87
CA GLY A 145 -7.74 -5.32 -25.71
C GLY A 145 -8.52 -5.44 -24.40
N VAL A 146 -9.68 -6.11 -24.48
CA VAL A 146 -10.49 -6.53 -23.32
C VAL A 146 -10.18 -7.98 -22.97
N ILE A 147 -9.81 -8.26 -21.72
CA ILE A 147 -9.79 -9.64 -21.19
C ILE A 147 -10.94 -9.75 -20.19
N SER A 148 -11.85 -10.68 -20.44
CA SER A 148 -12.89 -11.08 -19.50
C SER A 148 -12.30 -12.12 -18.56
N THR A 149 -12.04 -11.76 -17.31
CA THR A 149 -11.69 -12.74 -16.27
C THR A 149 -12.97 -13.17 -15.59
N LEU A 150 -13.32 -14.45 -15.73
CA LEU A 150 -14.35 -15.10 -14.91
C LEU A 150 -13.74 -15.43 -13.55
N GLN A 151 -14.37 -14.99 -12.47
CA GLN A 151 -13.99 -15.32 -11.10
C GLN A 151 -15.22 -15.59 -10.25
#